data_AF-I2CPU9-F1
#
_entry.id   AF-I2CPU9-F1
#
_cell.length_a   1.000
_cell.length_b   1.000
_cell.length_c   1.000
_cell.angle_alpha   90.00
_cell.angle_beta   90.00
_cell.angle_gamma   90.00
#
_symmetry.space_group_name_H-M   'P 1'
#
loop_
_entity.id
_entity.type
_entity.pdbx_description
1 polymer ?
#
loop_
_entity_poly.entity_id
_entity_poly.type
_entity_poly.pdbx_seq_one_letter_code
_entity_poly.pdbx_strand_id
1 'polypeptide(L)'
;MDVGKGPMTAMAAHQTCPLLASGSYNQFIKMLTLEGDTLSVIRYHDGILGQRIGPVATLAFHPCKLVLAAGTTDSLTSIYTAHFPQAS
;
A
#
# COMPACT_ATOMS: atom_id res chain seq x y z
N MET A 1 14.18 -8.04 13.55
CA MET A 1 12.80 -7.52 13.50
C MET A 1 12.21 -7.94 12.17
N ASP A 2 11.17 -8.77 12.16
CA ASP A 2 10.47 -9.15 10.93
C ASP A 2 9.86 -7.89 10.28
N VAL A 3 10.40 -7.48 9.14
CA VAL A 3 9.91 -6.34 8.37
C VAL A 3 8.55 -6.70 7.78
N GLY A 4 7.50 -5.98 8.19
CA GLY A 4 6.15 -6.15 7.64
C GLY A 4 5.29 -7.21 8.33
N LYS A 5 5.52 -7.52 9.61
CA LYS A 5 4.53 -8.23 10.44
C LYS A 5 3.70 -7.23 11.25
N GLY A 6 2.38 -7.43 11.26
CA GLY A 6 1.43 -6.60 11.97
C GLY A 6 -0.01 -7.03 11.69
N PRO A 7 -0.98 -6.65 12.54
CA PRO A 7 -2.38 -6.95 12.31
C PRO A 7 -2.84 -6.26 11.02
N MET A 8 -3.52 -7.02 10.16
CA MET A 8 -4.13 -6.50 8.94
C MET A 8 -5.44 -5.81 9.31
N THR A 9 -5.62 -4.59 8.83
CA THR A 9 -6.79 -3.73 9.14
C THR A 9 -7.59 -3.39 7.89
N ALA A 10 -6.97 -3.45 6.71
CA ALA A 10 -7.62 -3.21 5.43
C ALA A 10 -7.06 -4.16 4.36
N MET A 11 -7.88 -4.46 3.36
CA MET A 11 -7.49 -5.23 2.18
C MET A 11 -8.28 -4.74 0.96
N ALA A 12 -7.64 -4.69 -0.21
CA ALA A 12 -8.27 -4.35 -1.48
C ALA A 12 -7.71 -5.25 -2.59
N ALA A 13 -8.55 -5.62 -3.54
CA ALA A 13 -8.16 -6.34 -4.76
C ALA A 13 -8.38 -5.42 -5.98
N HIS A 14 -7.42 -5.37 -6.90
CA HIS A 14 -7.59 -4.58 -8.12
C HIS A 14 -8.54 -5.32 -9.07
N GLN A 15 -9.48 -4.60 -9.69
CA GLN A 15 -10.54 -5.21 -10.49
C GLN A 15 -10.03 -5.95 -11.74
N THR A 16 -9.02 -5.39 -12.41
CA THR A 16 -8.51 -5.92 -13.70
C THR A 16 -7.06 -6.41 -13.66
N CYS A 17 -6.35 -6.22 -12.55
CA CYS A 17 -4.93 -6.54 -12.42
C CYS A 17 -4.79 -7.58 -11.32
N PRO A 18 -3.97 -8.64 -11.48
CA PRO A 18 -3.84 -9.72 -10.50
C PRO A 18 -3.00 -9.27 -9.28
N LEU A 19 -3.49 -8.25 -8.58
CA LEU A 19 -2.80 -7.59 -7.48
C LEU A 19 -3.75 -7.37 -6.30
N LEU A 20 -3.22 -7.61 -5.12
CA LEU A 20 -3.84 -7.30 -3.85
C LEU A 20 -3.04 -6.21 -3.14
N ALA A 21 -3.73 -5.44 -2.30
CA ALA A 21 -3.11 -4.57 -1.32
C ALA A 21 -3.63 -4.95 0.06
N SER A 22 -2.74 -5.06 1.04
CA SER A 22 -3.12 -5.18 2.46
C SER A 22 -2.50 -4.05 3.27
N GLY A 23 -3.28 -3.49 4.17
CA GLY A 23 -2.88 -2.41 5.06
C GLY A 23 -2.80 -2.89 6.50
N SER A 24 -1.88 -2.32 7.27
CA SER A 24 -1.70 -2.67 8.68
C SER A 24 -1.80 -1.46 9.61
N TYR A 25 -2.24 -1.73 10.84
CA TYR A 25 -2.09 -0.80 11.97
C TYR A 25 -0.62 -0.41 12.22
N ASN A 26 0.32 -1.30 11.87
CA ASN A 26 1.75 -1.07 11.99
C ASN A 26 2.33 -0.20 10.85
N GLN A 27 1.52 0.69 10.26
CA GLN A 27 1.98 1.76 9.37
C GLN A 27 2.70 1.25 8.11
N PHE A 28 2.15 0.20 7.50
CA PHE A 28 2.64 -0.29 6.21
C PHE A 28 1.49 -0.80 5.34
N ILE A 29 1.72 -0.77 4.03
CA ILE A 29 0.89 -1.40 3.00
C ILE A 29 1.76 -2.40 2.26
N LYS A 30 1.27 -3.62 2.06
CA LYS A 30 1.89 -4.60 1.18
C LYS A 30 1.13 -4.66 -0.14
N MET A 31 1.88 -4.66 -1.24
CA MET A 31 1.37 -5.06 -2.54
C MET A 31 1.69 -6.54 -2.73
N LEU A 32 0.69 -7.33 -3.11
CA LEU A 32 0.82 -8.78 -3.23
C LEU A 32 0.30 -9.28 -4.57
N THR A 33 0.80 -10.44 -4.99
CA THR A 33 0.17 -11.23 -6.05
C THR A 33 -1.11 -11.90 -5.52
N LEU A 34 -1.89 -12.53 -6.40
CA LEU A 34 -3.07 -13.29 -6.00
C LEU A 34 -2.71 -14.56 -5.21
N GLU A 35 -1.48 -15.05 -5.38
CA GLU A 35 -0.92 -16.22 -4.68
C GLU A 35 -0.43 -15.87 -3.26
N GLY A 36 -0.39 -14.57 -2.93
CA GLY A 36 0.04 -14.08 -1.61
C GLY A 36 1.51 -13.69 -1.51
N ASP A 37 2.24 -13.72 -2.62
CA ASP A 37 3.64 -13.27 -2.66
C ASP A 37 3.71 -11.76 -2.51
N THR A 38 4.60 -11.26 -1.65
CA THR A 38 4.78 -9.81 -1.46
C THR A 38 5.65 -9.23 -2.58
N LEU A 39 5.08 -8.36 -3.39
CA LEU A 39 5.76 -7.64 -4.47
C LEU A 39 6.49 -6.41 -3.95
N SER A 40 5.85 -5.65 -3.07
CA SER A 40 6.44 -4.44 -2.48
C SER A 40 5.80 -4.10 -1.15
N VAL A 41 6.53 -3.32 -0.34
CA VAL A 41 6.04 -2.82 0.95
C VAL A 41 6.21 -1.30 0.97
N ILE A 42 5.10 -0.59 1.07
CA ILE A 42 5.05 0.86 1.29
C ILE A 42 5.06 1.06 2.81
N ARG A 43 6.08 1.74 3.33
CA ARG A 43 6.23 2.02 4.76
C ARG A 43 6.98 3.33 4.99
N TYR A 44 6.93 3.81 6.23
CA TYR A 44 7.79 4.90 6.67
C TYR A 44 9.27 4.53 6.56
N HIS A 45 10.07 5.44 6.01
CA HIS A 45 11.51 5.46 6.17
C HIS A 45 11.87 6.65 7.07
N ASP A 46 12.54 6.36 8.19
CA ASP A 46 13.07 7.38 9.10
C ASP A 46 14.02 8.29 8.32
N GLY A 47 13.58 9.53 8.08
CA GLY A 47 14.28 10.52 7.29
C GLY A 47 13.54 11.85 7.28
N ILE A 48 14.28 12.96 7.18
CA ILE A 48 13.78 14.33 7.31
C ILE A 48 12.71 14.70 6.25
N LEU A 49 12.58 13.90 5.19
CA LEU A 49 11.63 14.10 4.08
C LEU A 49 10.64 12.92 3.88
N GLY A 50 10.64 11.93 4.77
CA GLY A 50 9.78 10.75 4.64
C GLY A 50 8.32 11.09 4.90
N GLN A 51 7.46 10.98 3.89
CA GLN A 51 6.01 11.07 4.07
C GLN A 51 5.57 10.01 5.10
N ARG A 52 4.99 10.47 6.21
CA ARG A 52 4.48 9.59 7.27
C ARG A 52 3.24 8.88 6.76
N ILE A 53 3.22 7.56 6.88
CA ILE A 53 2.01 6.76 6.70
C ILE A 53 1.50 6.41 8.09
N GLY A 54 0.29 6.87 8.43
CA GLY A 54 -0.38 6.49 9.66
C GLY A 54 -0.86 5.04 9.65
N PRO A 55 -1.42 4.55 10.77
CA PRO A 55 -2.11 3.25 10.81
C PRO A 55 -3.17 3.19 9.71
N VAL A 56 -3.08 2.19 8.84
CA VAL A 56 -3.96 2.08 7.68
C VAL A 56 -5.34 1.65 8.13
N ALA A 57 -6.38 2.39 7.74
CA ALA A 57 -7.77 2.08 8.07
C ALA A 57 -8.54 1.59 6.85
N THR A 58 -8.24 2.13 5.65
CA THR A 58 -8.96 1.80 4.41
C THR A 58 -8.02 1.75 3.22
N LEU A 59 -8.37 0.92 2.23
CA LEU A 59 -7.70 0.80 0.95
C LEU A 59 -8.72 0.71 -0.18
N ALA A 60 -8.46 1.38 -1.30
CA ALA A 60 -9.29 1.27 -2.50
C ALA A 60 -8.43 1.44 -3.75
N PHE A 61 -8.56 0.51 -4.70
CA PHE A 61 -7.98 0.68 -6.03
C PHE A 61 -8.88 1.54 -6.91
N HIS A 62 -8.26 2.30 -7.80
CA HIS A 62 -8.96 2.89 -8.93
C HIS A 62 -9.45 1.76 -9.87
N PRO A 63 -10.69 1.78 -10.40
CA PRO A 63 -11.25 0.65 -11.16
C PRO A 63 -10.46 0.27 -12.42
N CYS A 64 -9.89 1.27 -13.11
CA CYS A 64 -9.24 1.07 -14.41
C CYS A 64 -7.72 1.33 -14.43
N LYS A 65 -7.13 1.85 -13.34
CA LYS A 65 -5.74 2.32 -13.33
C LYS A 65 -5.05 1.72 -12.12
N LEU A 66 -3.77 1.40 -12.24
CA LEU A 66 -2.96 0.92 -11.12
C LEU A 66 -2.61 2.06 -10.16
N VAL A 67 -3.65 2.55 -9.48
CA VAL A 67 -3.61 3.62 -8.49
C VAL A 67 -4.32 3.11 -7.25
N LEU A 68 -3.66 3.25 -6.09
CA LEU A 68 -4.17 2.82 -4.79
C LEU A 68 -4.36 4.04 -3.90
N ALA A 69 -5.58 4.22 -3.38
CA ALA A 69 -5.85 5.16 -2.31
C ALA A 69 -5.75 4.44 -0.95
N ALA A 70 -5.14 5.10 0.02
CA ALA A 70 -5.06 4.64 1.40
C ALA A 70 -5.52 5.73 2.35
N GLY A 71 -6.52 5.42 3.19
CA GLY A 71 -6.94 6.26 4.29
C GLY A 71 -6.34 5.76 5.60
N THR A 72 -5.78 6.66 6.39
CA THR A 72 -5.12 6.36 7.67
C THR A 72 -5.88 6.98 8.84
N THR A 73 -5.64 6.50 10.06
CA THR A 73 -6.35 6.97 11.26
C THR A 73 -5.92 8.38 11.72
N ASP A 74 -4.85 8.91 11.17
CA ASP A 74 -4.31 10.26 11.44
C ASP A 74 -4.88 11.34 10.52
N SER A 75 -6.05 11.08 9.92
CA SER A 75 -6.77 11.99 9.01
C SER A 75 -6.05 12.30 7.70
N LEU A 76 -5.04 11.51 7.31
CA LEU A 76 -4.39 11.60 6.01
C LEU A 76 -5.01 10.61 5.02
N THR A 77 -4.97 11.01 3.74
CA THR A 77 -5.27 10.12 2.62
C THR A 77 -4.14 10.24 1.61
N SER A 78 -3.55 9.10 1.27
CA SER A 78 -2.41 9.01 0.36
C SER A 78 -2.82 8.28 -0.91
N ILE A 79 -2.29 8.75 -2.05
CA ILE A 79 -2.49 8.12 -3.36
C ILE A 79 -1.14 7.59 -3.85
N TYR A 80 -1.11 6.30 -4.17
CA TYR A 80 0.07 5.61 -4.69
C TYR A 80 -0.16 5.21 -6.14
N THR A 81 0.86 5.37 -6.97
CA THR A 81 0.87 5.00 -8.38
C THR A 81 2.12 4.18 -8.66
N ALA A 82 1.99 3.15 -9.50
CA ALA A 82 3.16 2.42 -9.99
C ALA A 82 3.94 3.32 -10.96
N HIS A 83 5.25 3.45 -10.74
CA HIS A 83 6.12 4.01 -11.77
C HIS A 83 6.70 2.85 -12.59
N PHE A 84 6.29 2.75 -13.84
CA PHE A 84 6.99 1.92 -14.82
C PHE A 84 8.13 2.76 -15.40
N PRO A 85 9.39 2.30 -15.38
CA PRO A 85 10.46 2.99 -16.08
C PRO A 85 10.07 3.14 -17.55
N GLN A 86 10.16 4.36 -18.08
CA GLN A 86 9.94 4.60 -19.51
C GLN A 86 11.05 3.88 -20.27
N ALA A 87 10.68 3.08 -21.28
CA ALA A 87 11.67 2.54 -22.21
C ALA A 87 12.28 3.72 -22.98
N SER A 88 13.58 3.94 -22.81
CA SER A 88 14.38 4.93 -23.56
C SER A 88 14.56 4.54 -25.02
#